data_AF-A0A8S1NM98-F1
#
_entry.id   AF-A0A8S1NM98-F1
#
_cell.length_a   1.000
_cell.length_b   1.000
_cell.length_c   1.000
_cell.angle_alpha   90.00
_cell.angle_beta   90.00
_cell.angle_gamma   90.00
#
_symmetry.space_group_name_H-M   'P 1'
#
loop_
_entity.id
_entity.type
_entity.pdbx_description
1 polymer ?
#
loop_
_entity_poly.entity_id
_entity_poly.type
_entity_poly.pdbx_seq_one_letter_code
_entity_poly.pdbx_strand_id
1 'polypeptide(L)'
;MSNGSVKDILKDKKKVRFVAESAFKQVDKDGSGYLERPELEEVMNNVAADLGVEPPTSEEIDEVLKELDENGDGKLSIDEFQVLIEQVLEMMAKVEG
;
A
#
# COMPACT_ATOMS: atom_id res chain seq x y z
N MET A 1 11.65 -13.18 22.10
CA MET A 1 10.59 -13.42 21.09
C MET A 1 11.04 -12.71 19.83
N SER A 2 11.06 -13.42 18.72
CA SER A 2 11.79 -13.04 17.50
C SER A 2 11.17 -11.83 16.82
N ASN A 3 11.81 -10.66 16.90
CA ASN A 3 11.57 -9.58 15.95
C ASN A 3 12.25 -9.99 14.65
N GLY A 4 11.56 -10.75 13.81
CA GLY A 4 11.84 -10.73 12.37
C GLY A 4 11.48 -9.34 11.89
N SER A 5 12.38 -8.39 12.12
CA SER A 5 12.14 -6.96 11.88
C SER A 5 11.75 -6.76 10.42
N VAL A 6 10.98 -5.72 10.14
CA VAL A 6 10.70 -5.21 8.79
C VAL A 6 11.96 -5.20 7.89
N LYS A 7 13.13 -4.97 8.48
CA LYS A 7 14.46 -5.10 7.86
C LYS A 7 14.77 -6.46 7.20
N ASP A 8 14.25 -7.57 7.72
CA ASP A 8 14.44 -8.91 7.14
C ASP A 8 13.47 -9.20 6.00
N ILE A 9 12.33 -8.49 5.94
CA ILE A 9 11.45 -8.47 4.78
C ILE A 9 12.14 -7.68 3.67
N LEU A 10 12.61 -6.46 3.97
CA LEU A 10 13.29 -5.57 3.01
C LEU A 10 14.55 -6.20 2.36
N LYS A 11 15.28 -7.07 3.07
CA LYS A 11 16.45 -7.79 2.52
C LYS A 11 16.07 -8.87 1.51
N ASP A 12 14.83 -9.32 1.47
CA ASP A 12 14.36 -10.42 0.62
C ASP A 12 13.26 -9.93 -0.33
N LYS A 13 13.64 -9.68 -1.58
CA LYS A 13 12.71 -9.23 -2.63
C LYS A 13 11.50 -10.15 -2.80
N LYS A 14 11.64 -11.45 -2.53
CA LYS A 14 10.49 -12.38 -2.61
C LYS A 14 9.50 -12.15 -1.47
N LYS A 15 9.99 -11.81 -0.27
CA LYS A 15 9.13 -11.48 0.86
C LYS A 15 8.45 -10.14 0.66
N VAL A 16 9.18 -9.14 0.19
CA VAL A 16 8.59 -7.83 -0.18
C VAL A 16 7.46 -8.03 -1.18
N ARG A 17 7.74 -8.73 -2.29
CA ARG A 17 6.73 -9.03 -3.30
C ARG A 17 5.55 -9.81 -2.74
N PHE A 18 5.78 -10.80 -1.89
CA PHE A 18 4.71 -11.57 -1.25
C PHE A 18 3.82 -10.68 -0.36
N VAL A 19 4.43 -9.76 0.40
CA VAL A 19 3.69 -8.79 1.24
C VAL A 19 2.89 -7.84 0.35
N ALA A 20 3.50 -7.31 -0.72
CA ALA A 20 2.82 -6.45 -1.68
C ALA A 20 1.64 -7.17 -2.34
N GLU A 21 1.82 -8.38 -2.87
CA GLU A 21 0.75 -9.19 -3.47
C GLU A 21 -0.36 -9.54 -2.46
N SER A 22 -0.01 -9.80 -1.20
CA SER A 22 -0.98 -10.12 -0.16
C SER A 22 -1.78 -8.89 0.28
N ALA A 23 -1.15 -7.72 0.35
CA ALA A 23 -1.83 -6.47 0.61
C ALA A 23 -2.69 -6.08 -0.60
N PHE A 24 -2.14 -6.16 -1.81
CA PHE A 24 -2.84 -5.86 -3.06
C PHE A 24 -4.12 -6.67 -3.20
N LYS A 25 -4.09 -7.99 -2.99
CA LYS A 25 -5.29 -8.85 -3.02
C LYS A 25 -6.35 -8.52 -1.97
N GLN A 26 -5.98 -7.83 -0.89
CA GLN A 26 -6.95 -7.39 0.11
C GLN A 26 -7.62 -6.09 -0.33
N VAL A 27 -6.93 -5.28 -1.15
CA VAL A 27 -7.42 -4.01 -1.69
C VAL A 27 -8.17 -4.21 -3.01
N ASP A 28 -7.63 -4.98 -3.94
CA ASP A 28 -8.22 -5.37 -5.24
C ASP A 28 -9.40 -6.31 -5.00
N LYS A 29 -10.60 -5.73 -4.86
CA LYS A 29 -11.83 -6.45 -4.51
C LYS A 29 -12.44 -7.10 -5.73
N ASP A 30 -12.31 -6.45 -6.89
CA ASP A 30 -12.91 -6.90 -8.12
C ASP A 30 -12.04 -7.90 -8.89
N GLY A 31 -10.77 -8.04 -8.49
CA GLY A 31 -9.81 -8.96 -9.09
C GLY A 31 -9.33 -8.49 -10.46
N SER A 32 -9.40 -7.19 -10.73
CA SER A 32 -8.98 -6.56 -11.99
C SER A 32 -7.46 -6.66 -12.19
N GLY A 33 -6.70 -6.86 -11.10
CA GLY A 33 -5.24 -6.81 -11.11
C GLY A 33 -4.69 -5.39 -11.12
N TYR A 34 -5.54 -4.39 -10.89
CA TYR A 34 -5.22 -2.98 -10.71
C TYR A 34 -5.91 -2.48 -9.44
N LEU A 35 -5.41 -1.40 -8.85
CA LEU A 35 -6.16 -0.67 -7.83
C LEU A 35 -6.71 0.60 -8.42
N GLU A 36 -8.02 0.64 -8.51
CA GLU A 36 -8.74 1.82 -8.94
C GLU A 36 -9.07 2.72 -7.74
N ARG A 37 -9.36 3.99 -8.02
CA ARG A 37 -9.75 4.97 -7.02
C ARG A 37 -10.80 4.47 -6.01
N PRO A 38 -11.90 3.78 -6.41
CA PRO A 38 -12.90 3.30 -5.47
C PRO A 38 -12.36 2.26 -4.47
N GLU A 39 -11.41 1.43 -4.91
CA GLU A 39 -10.81 0.38 -4.08
C GLU A 39 -9.81 0.96 -3.09
N LEU A 40 -9.02 1.95 -3.55
CA LEU A 40 -8.14 2.71 -2.68
C LEU A 40 -8.92 3.48 -1.61
N GLU A 41 -10.04 4.11 -2.01
CA GLU A 41 -10.95 4.82 -1.11
C GLU A 41 -11.52 3.88 -0.04
N GLU A 42 -12.01 2.69 -0.43
CA GLU A 42 -12.56 1.71 0.52
C GLU A 42 -11.50 1.28 1.55
N VAL A 43 -10.28 0.99 1.10
CA VAL A 43 -9.21 0.55 2.01
C VAL A 43 -8.74 1.65 2.93
N MET A 44 -8.57 2.88 2.44
CA MET A 44 -8.19 4.00 3.28
C MET A 44 -9.26 4.31 4.34
N ASN A 45 -10.54 4.19 3.97
CA ASN A 45 -11.66 4.34 4.91
C ASN A 45 -11.65 3.25 5.99
N ASN A 46 -11.38 2.00 5.61
CA ASN A 46 -11.28 0.89 6.57
C ASN A 46 -10.10 1.07 7.54
N VAL A 47 -8.93 1.47 7.02
CA VAL A 47 -7.75 1.75 7.84
C VAL A 47 -8.01 2.92 8.79
N ALA A 48 -8.65 4.00 8.31
CA ALA A 48 -9.01 5.13 9.14
C ALA A 48 -9.97 4.74 10.28
N ALA A 49 -10.98 3.90 9.98
CA ALA A 49 -11.90 3.36 10.96
C ALA A 49 -11.19 2.48 12.02
N ASP A 50 -10.28 1.61 11.60
CA ASP A 50 -9.51 0.74 12.50
C ASP A 50 -8.57 1.52 13.42
N LEU A 51 -8.02 2.64 12.92
CA LEU A 51 -7.15 3.53 13.67
C LEU A 51 -7.91 4.60 14.48
N GLY A 52 -9.22 4.75 14.25
CA GLY A 52 -10.05 5.77 14.88
C GLY A 52 -9.71 7.20 14.46
N VAL A 53 -9.24 7.37 13.21
CA VAL A 53 -8.92 8.68 12.61
C VAL A 53 -9.94 9.06 11.55
N GLU A 54 -9.96 10.34 11.15
CA GLU A 54 -10.83 10.81 10.07
C GLU A 54 -10.42 10.16 8.74
N PRO A 55 -11.38 9.63 7.95
CA PRO A 55 -11.07 9.11 6.62
C PRO A 55 -10.52 10.22 5.72
N PRO A 56 -9.60 9.89 4.79
CA PRO A 56 -9.11 10.88 3.86
C PRO A 56 -10.22 11.37 2.94
N THR A 57 -10.11 12.62 2.54
CA THR A 57 -10.99 13.24 1.55
C THR A 57 -10.76 12.65 0.16
N SER A 58 -11.75 12.78 -0.71
CA SER A 58 -11.63 12.39 -2.12
C SER A 58 -10.42 13.04 -2.80
N GLU A 59 -10.11 14.29 -2.47
CA GLU A 59 -8.97 15.04 -3.02
C GLU A 59 -7.64 14.44 -2.55
N GLU A 60 -7.51 14.06 -1.28
CA GLU A 60 -6.32 13.38 -0.75
C GLU A 60 -6.12 12.00 -1.38
N ILE A 61 -7.20 11.26 -1.64
CA ILE A 61 -7.14 9.98 -2.35
C ILE A 61 -6.65 10.19 -3.79
N ASP A 62 -7.15 11.23 -4.48
CA ASP A 62 -6.72 11.56 -5.84
C ASP A 62 -5.24 12.00 -5.89
N GLU A 63 -4.77 12.75 -4.89
CA GLU A 63 -3.35 13.09 -4.76
C GLU A 63 -2.48 11.87 -4.53
N VAL A 64 -2.86 10.99 -3.59
CA VAL A 64 -2.13 9.74 -3.33
C VAL A 64 -2.09 8.86 -4.57
N LEU A 65 -3.22 8.69 -5.26
CA LEU A 65 -3.28 7.88 -6.46
C LEU A 65 -2.36 8.44 -7.55
N LYS A 66 -2.35 9.76 -7.74
CA LYS A 66 -1.48 10.44 -8.70
C LYS A 66 0.00 10.39 -8.33
N GLU A 67 0.34 10.39 -7.05
CA GLU A 67 1.73 10.24 -6.61
C GLU A 67 2.27 8.83 -6.87
N LEU A 68 1.39 7.82 -6.87
CA LEU A 68 1.75 6.41 -7.02
C LEU A 68 1.61 5.89 -8.45
N ASP A 69 0.71 6.48 -9.24
CA ASP A 69 0.50 6.19 -10.66
C ASP A 69 1.62 6.81 -11.51
N GLU A 70 2.79 6.17 -11.52
CA GLU A 70 3.95 6.61 -12.29
C GLU A 70 3.69 6.53 -13.80
N ASN A 71 2.86 5.59 -14.23
CA ASN A 71 2.58 5.36 -15.64
C ASN A 71 1.47 6.27 -16.21
N GLY A 72 0.62 6.84 -15.34
CA GLY A 72 -0.41 7.82 -15.64
C GLY A 72 -1.68 7.23 -16.26
N ASP A 73 -1.99 5.95 -16.00
CA ASP A 73 -3.19 5.28 -16.52
C ASP A 73 -4.42 5.38 -15.58
N GLY A 74 -4.28 6.09 -14.46
CA GLY A 74 -5.34 6.37 -13.50
C GLY A 74 -5.64 5.21 -12.55
N LYS A 75 -4.74 4.23 -12.47
CA LYS A 75 -4.87 3.03 -11.63
C LYS A 75 -3.49 2.56 -11.19
N LEU A 76 -3.41 1.81 -10.09
CA LEU A 76 -2.13 1.29 -9.61
C LEU A 76 -1.96 -0.15 -10.03
N SER A 77 -0.92 -0.42 -10.80
CA SER A 77 -0.46 -1.78 -11.06
C SER A 77 0.15 -2.39 -9.79
N ILE A 78 0.26 -3.73 -9.76
CA ILE A 78 0.98 -4.43 -8.69
C ILE A 78 2.44 -3.95 -8.54
N ASP A 79 3.08 -3.55 -9.64
CA ASP A 79 4.46 -3.09 -9.64
C ASP A 79 4.58 -1.71 -8.96
N GLU A 80 3.67 -0.77 -9.25
CA GLU A 80 3.57 0.53 -8.58
C GLU A 80 3.22 0.38 -7.09
N PHE A 81 2.28 -0.51 -6.78
CA PHE A 81 1.93 -0.81 -5.39
C PHE A 81 3.07 -1.48 -4.62
N GLN A 82 3.91 -2.29 -5.27
CA GLN A 82 5.10 -2.86 -4.63
C GLN A 82 6.08 -1.75 -4.21
N VAL A 83 6.29 -0.74 -5.05
CA VAL A 83 7.16 0.40 -4.73
C VAL A 83 6.65 1.16 -3.51
N LEU A 84 5.33 1.40 -3.41
CA LEU A 84 4.72 1.96 -2.21
C LEU A 84 5.06 1.12 -0.96
N ILE A 85 4.79 -0.19 -1.02
CA ILE A 85 4.99 -1.09 0.11
C ILE A 85 6.47 -1.11 0.54
N GLU A 86 7.41 -1.09 -0.41
CA GLU A 86 8.84 -0.96 -0.12
C GLU A 86 9.15 0.32 0.67
N GLN A 87 8.63 1.47 0.23
CA GLN A 87 8.85 2.76 0.90
C GLN A 87 8.23 2.81 2.31
N VAL A 88 7.01 2.27 2.48
CA VAL A 88 6.33 2.22 3.78
C VAL A 88 7.10 1.31 4.75
N LEU A 89 7.53 0.14 4.28
CA LEU A 89 8.34 -0.77 5.09
C LEU A 89 9.69 -0.13 5.48
N GLU A 90 10.33 0.61 4.57
CA GLU A 90 11.53 1.37 4.90
C GLU A 90 11.27 2.46 5.95
N MET A 91 10.15 3.17 5.85
CA MET A 91 9.77 4.20 6.81
C MET A 91 9.53 3.58 8.20
N MET A 92 8.77 2.48 8.28
CA MET A 92 8.56 1.76 9.54
C MET A 92 9.88 1.27 10.15
N ALA A 93 10.80 0.76 9.34
CA ALA A 93 12.12 0.33 9.80
C ALA A 93 13.01 1.47 10.31
N LYS A 94 12.72 2.73 9.92
CA LYS A 94 13.41 3.94 10.38
C LYS A 94 12.74 4.56 11.62
N VAL A 95 11.42 4.38 11.81
CA VAL A 95 10.67 4.87 12.99
C VAL A 95 10.96 4.02 14.24
N GLU A 96 11.34 2.75 14.10
CA GLU A 96 11.76 1.89 15.20
C GLU A 96 13.23 2.11 15.67
N GLY A 97 13.90 3.18 15.24
CA GLY A 97 15.28 3.53 15.63
C GLY A 97 15.35 4.74 16.53
#